data_AF-A0A7S3LMZ5-F1
#
_entry.id   AF-A0A7S3LMZ5-F1
#
_cell.length_a   1.000
_cell.length_b   1.000
_cell.length_c   1.000
_cell.angle_alpha   90.00
_cell.angle_beta   90.00
_cell.angle_gamma   90.00
#
_symmetry.space_group_name_H-M   'P 1'
#
loop_
_entity.id
_entity.type
_entity.pdbx_description
1 polymer ?
#
loop_
_entity_poly.entity_id
_entity_poly.type
_entity_poly.pdbx_seq_one_letter_code
_entity_poly.pdbx_strand_id
1 'polypeptide(L)'
;MLVSEYPIPEPHQEVIMNSMWAFDDFTDSNGSTVIYPGSHKLSRKERGKLIQRINNGTCSETEKVSSVMPKGSVMLYLGSLLHGGGANKTQNARMGVILEYCSGWLRPQENHCLAVPKEIVRNLPVRLMELLGYSVAAPFVGYVDGRDPKNVFFFPDNKIKSRF
;
A
#
# COMPACT_ATOMS: atom_id res chain seq x y z
N MET A 1 -15.22 -5.21 -3.10
CA MET A 1 -13.97 -5.95 -2.80
C MET A 1 -12.87 -5.43 -3.67
N LEU A 2 -11.66 -5.29 -3.13
CA LEU A 2 -10.49 -4.75 -3.81
C LEU A 2 -9.31 -5.72 -3.69
N VAL A 3 -8.45 -5.65 -4.69
CA VAL A 3 -7.07 -6.14 -4.66
C VAL A 3 -6.22 -4.96 -5.08
N SER A 4 -5.11 -4.71 -4.37
CA SER A 4 -4.14 -3.71 -4.78
C SER A 4 -3.19 -4.39 -5.74
N GLU A 5 -3.48 -4.32 -7.05
CA GLU A 5 -2.74 -5.05 -8.07
C GLU A 5 -2.24 -4.12 -9.19
N TYR A 6 -0.93 -4.16 -9.43
CA TYR A 6 -0.35 -3.73 -10.71
C TYR A 6 -0.59 -4.81 -11.77
N PRO A 7 -0.63 -4.46 -13.07
CA PRO A 7 -0.85 -5.43 -14.16
C PRO A 7 0.41 -6.27 -14.45
N ILE A 8 0.92 -6.97 -13.44
CA ILE A 8 2.09 -7.85 -13.55
C ILE A 8 1.61 -9.27 -13.92
N PRO A 9 2.23 -9.93 -14.92
CA PRO A 9 1.90 -11.31 -15.24
C PRO A 9 2.16 -12.27 -14.06
N GLU A 10 1.24 -13.18 -13.80
CA GLU A 10 1.42 -14.27 -12.82
C GLU A 10 2.18 -15.46 -13.43
N PRO A 11 2.98 -16.21 -12.65
CA PRO A 11 3.26 -15.99 -11.22
C PRO A 11 4.33 -14.91 -11.02
N HIS A 12 4.18 -14.11 -9.96
CA HIS A 12 5.15 -13.11 -9.54
C HIS A 12 5.26 -13.07 -8.02
N GLN A 13 6.35 -12.48 -7.50
CA GLN A 13 6.47 -12.18 -6.07
C GLN A 13 5.51 -11.06 -5.68
N GLU A 14 5.16 -10.97 -4.40
CA GLU A 14 4.40 -9.85 -3.88
C GLU A 14 5.19 -8.55 -4.04
N VAL A 15 4.52 -7.55 -4.62
CA VAL A 15 5.11 -6.23 -4.88
C VAL A 15 4.41 -5.12 -4.13
N ILE A 16 3.33 -5.43 -3.42
CA ILE A 16 2.56 -4.50 -2.61
C ILE A 16 2.34 -5.09 -1.22
N MET A 17 2.52 -4.26 -0.20
CA MET A 17 2.10 -4.55 1.16
C MET A 17 1.33 -3.35 1.71
N ASN A 18 0.24 -3.61 2.40
CA ASN A 18 -0.60 -2.60 3.03
C ASN A 18 -0.48 -2.65 4.55
N SER A 19 -0.65 -1.49 5.17
CA SER A 19 -0.87 -1.35 6.61
C SER A 19 -2.16 -0.56 6.86
N MET A 20 -3.13 -1.20 7.48
CA MET A 20 -4.39 -0.56 7.90
C MET A 20 -4.28 -0.20 9.38
N TRP A 21 -4.18 1.10 9.66
CA TRP A 21 -4.09 1.66 11.00
C TRP A 21 -5.47 1.98 11.55
N ALA A 22 -5.77 1.45 12.73
CA ALA A 22 -7.02 1.70 13.44
C ALA A 22 -6.94 3.02 14.23
N PHE A 23 -7.61 4.08 13.76
CA PHE A 23 -7.69 5.35 14.50
C PHE A 23 -8.87 5.38 15.48
N ASP A 24 -9.84 4.50 15.25
CA ASP A 24 -10.92 4.12 16.16
C ASP A 24 -10.90 2.60 16.36
N ASP A 25 -11.69 2.08 17.30
CA ASP A 25 -11.93 0.64 17.41
C ASP A 25 -12.58 0.13 16.13
N PHE A 26 -12.09 -1.00 15.63
CA PHE A 26 -12.70 -1.72 14.50
C PHE A 26 -13.52 -2.86 15.08
N THR A 27 -14.80 -2.90 14.72
CA THR A 27 -15.75 -3.92 15.18
C THR A 27 -16.51 -4.51 14.00
N ASP A 28 -17.19 -5.64 14.23
CA ASP A 28 -18.07 -6.24 13.23
C ASP A 28 -19.21 -5.30 12.81
N SER A 29 -19.67 -4.45 13.72
CA SER A 29 -20.82 -3.57 13.49
C SER A 29 -20.44 -2.24 12.84
N ASN A 30 -19.23 -1.71 13.07
CA ASN A 30 -18.79 -0.43 12.51
C ASN A 30 -17.99 -0.56 11.20
N GLY A 31 -18.06 -1.74 10.61
CA GLY A 31 -17.55 -2.01 9.27
C GLY A 31 -16.04 -2.20 9.23
N SER A 32 -15.45 -2.90 10.19
CA SER A 32 -14.03 -3.32 10.15
C SER A 32 -13.60 -3.86 8.77
N THR A 33 -12.31 -3.80 8.46
CA THR A 33 -11.80 -4.35 7.19
C THR A 33 -12.08 -5.84 7.13
N VAL A 34 -12.71 -6.30 6.05
CA VAL A 34 -12.98 -7.71 5.77
C VAL A 34 -11.87 -8.24 4.88
N ILE A 35 -11.34 -9.42 5.22
CA ILE A 35 -10.33 -10.13 4.44
C ILE A 35 -10.81 -11.54 4.11
N TYR A 36 -10.24 -12.13 3.05
CA TYR A 36 -10.49 -13.52 2.66
C TYR A 36 -9.16 -14.29 2.78
N PRO A 37 -8.92 -14.95 3.93
CA PRO A 37 -7.64 -15.62 4.20
C PRO A 37 -7.27 -16.62 3.10
N GLY A 38 -5.99 -16.62 2.71
CA GLY A 38 -5.47 -17.50 1.66
C GLY A 38 -5.74 -17.06 0.22
N SER A 39 -6.58 -16.03 -0.01
CA SER A 39 -6.89 -15.59 -1.38
C SER A 39 -5.67 -15.08 -2.16
N HIS A 40 -4.63 -14.61 -1.47
CA HIS A 40 -3.34 -14.19 -2.06
C HIS A 40 -2.59 -15.34 -2.74
N LYS A 41 -2.93 -16.60 -2.42
CA LYS A 41 -2.34 -17.80 -3.03
C LYS A 41 -3.10 -18.28 -4.27
N LEU A 42 -4.29 -17.73 -4.51
CA LEU A 42 -5.13 -18.07 -5.65
C LEU A 42 -4.59 -17.37 -6.89
N SER A 43 -4.65 -18.02 -8.05
CA SER A 43 -4.41 -17.37 -9.33
C SER A 43 -5.43 -16.25 -9.58
N ARG A 44 -5.13 -15.31 -10.47
CA ARG A 44 -6.04 -14.23 -10.88
C ARG A 44 -7.39 -14.75 -11.34
N LYS A 45 -7.42 -15.89 -12.04
CA LYS A 45 -8.66 -16.55 -12.49
C LYS A 45 -9.49 -17.06 -11.30
N GLU A 46 -8.85 -17.66 -10.31
CA GLU A 46 -9.52 -18.16 -9.10
C GLU A 46 -9.98 -17.02 -8.18
N ARG A 47 -9.15 -15.98 -7.99
CA ARG A 47 -9.56 -14.74 -7.30
C ARG A 47 -10.77 -14.12 -8.00
N GLY A 48 -10.79 -14.09 -9.33
CA GLY A 48 -11.94 -13.60 -10.11
C GLY A 48 -13.24 -14.38 -9.83
N LYS A 49 -13.17 -15.72 -9.74
CA LYS A 49 -14.31 -16.56 -9.36
C LYS A 49 -14.77 -16.27 -7.92
N LEU A 50 -13.83 -16.10 -6.99
CA LEU A 50 -14.16 -15.74 -5.61
C LEU A 50 -14.83 -14.36 -5.54
N ILE A 51 -14.34 -13.36 -6.28
CA ILE A 51 -14.97 -12.04 -6.38
C ILE A 51 -16.40 -12.15 -6.91
N GLN A 52 -16.63 -12.96 -7.95
CA GLN A 52 -17.98 -13.20 -8.46
C GLN A 52 -18.90 -13.81 -7.38
N ARG A 53 -18.41 -14.82 -6.64
CA ARG A 53 -19.13 -15.45 -5.51
C ARG A 53 -19.44 -14.48 -4.37
N ILE A 54 -18.58 -13.50 -4.13
CA ILE A 54 -18.82 -12.47 -3.12
C ILE A 54 -19.89 -11.49 -3.62
N ASN A 55 -19.76 -11.01 -4.85
CA ASN A 55 -20.67 -10.02 -5.42
C ASN A 55 -22.09 -10.54 -5.59
N ASN A 56 -22.27 -11.83 -5.86
CA ASN A 56 -23.59 -12.46 -5.96
C ASN A 56 -24.11 -13.02 -4.63
N GLY A 57 -23.40 -12.80 -3.51
CA GLY A 57 -23.82 -13.24 -2.17
C GLY A 57 -23.79 -14.75 -1.93
N THR A 58 -23.04 -15.51 -2.74
CA THR A 58 -22.93 -16.98 -2.64
C THR A 58 -21.66 -17.45 -1.91
N CYS A 59 -20.85 -16.52 -1.43
CA CYS A 59 -19.68 -16.82 -0.61
C CYS A 59 -20.10 -17.21 0.81
N SER A 60 -19.44 -18.22 1.39
CA SER A 60 -19.69 -18.61 2.78
C SER A 60 -19.20 -17.52 3.74
N GLU A 61 -19.93 -17.29 4.83
CA GLU A 61 -19.48 -16.45 5.95
C GLU A 61 -18.18 -16.95 6.59
N THR A 62 -17.88 -18.25 6.47
CA THR A 62 -16.64 -18.85 6.99
C THR A 62 -15.41 -18.58 6.12
N GLU A 63 -15.60 -18.08 4.89
CA GLU A 63 -14.49 -17.73 3.97
C GLU A 63 -13.98 -16.31 4.22
N LYS A 64 -14.70 -15.50 5.01
CA LYS A 64 -14.35 -14.11 5.32
C LYS A 64 -14.03 -13.93 6.79
N VAL A 65 -13.14 -12.99 7.09
CA VAL A 65 -12.77 -12.61 8.45
C VAL A 65 -12.85 -11.09 8.58
N SER A 66 -13.56 -10.63 9.61
CA SER A 66 -13.54 -9.22 10.04
C SER A 66 -12.28 -8.95 10.86
N SER A 67 -11.54 -7.89 10.50
CA SER A 67 -10.40 -7.40 11.26
C SER A 67 -10.86 -6.54 12.44
N VAL A 68 -11.45 -7.21 13.44
CA VAL A 68 -11.82 -6.59 14.71
C VAL A 68 -10.56 -6.34 15.52
N MET A 69 -10.30 -5.08 15.85
CA MET A 69 -9.10 -4.68 16.57
C MET A 69 -9.30 -3.35 17.30
N PRO A 70 -8.67 -3.14 18.48
CA PRO A 70 -8.78 -1.89 19.20
C PRO A 70 -8.03 -0.75 18.49
N LYS A 71 -8.44 0.49 18.77
CA LYS A 71 -7.73 1.71 18.37
C LYS A 71 -6.23 1.62 18.66
N GLY A 72 -5.42 2.06 17.71
CA GLY A 72 -3.96 1.98 17.72
C GLY A 72 -3.40 0.68 17.15
N SER A 73 -4.24 -0.31 16.85
CA SER A 73 -3.79 -1.55 16.18
C SER A 73 -3.47 -1.31 14.70
N VAL A 74 -2.63 -2.19 14.15
CA VAL A 74 -2.28 -2.19 12.73
C VAL A 74 -2.44 -3.57 12.14
N MET A 75 -3.23 -3.69 11.07
CA MET A 75 -3.30 -4.90 10.25
C MET A 75 -2.34 -4.79 9.07
N LEU A 76 -1.45 -5.76 8.93
CA LEU A 76 -0.58 -5.91 7.76
C LEU A 76 -1.14 -6.98 6.81
N TYR A 77 -1.16 -6.68 5.51
CA TYR A 77 -1.64 -7.62 4.50
C TYR A 77 -1.01 -7.37 3.14
N LEU A 78 -0.92 -8.42 2.33
CA LEU A 78 -0.37 -8.37 0.96
C LEU A 78 -1.37 -7.72 0.00
N GLY A 79 -0.89 -7.05 -1.05
CA GLY A 79 -1.75 -6.42 -2.05
C GLY A 79 -2.67 -7.40 -2.80
N SER A 80 -2.20 -8.63 -2.99
CA SER A 80 -2.95 -9.74 -3.59
C SER A 80 -4.01 -10.36 -2.65
N LEU A 81 -4.00 -10.03 -1.36
CA LEU A 81 -5.04 -10.49 -0.43
C LEU A 81 -6.34 -9.75 -0.76
N LEU A 82 -7.41 -10.50 -0.98
CA LEU A 82 -8.71 -9.97 -1.28
C LEU A 82 -9.30 -9.38 0.00
N HIS A 83 -9.64 -8.09 -0.05
CA HIS A 83 -10.07 -7.35 1.11
C HIS A 83 -11.09 -6.26 0.74
N GLY A 84 -11.70 -5.64 1.74
CA GLY A 84 -12.59 -4.51 1.54
C GLY A 84 -13.09 -3.93 2.87
N GLY A 85 -13.64 -2.73 2.84
CA GLY A 85 -14.35 -2.20 3.99
C GLY A 85 -15.61 -3.02 4.29
N GLY A 86 -15.82 -3.39 5.56
CA GLY A 86 -17.08 -3.97 6.01
C GLY A 86 -18.20 -2.93 6.01
N ALA A 87 -19.44 -3.40 6.02
CA ALA A 87 -20.60 -2.51 6.14
C ALA A 87 -20.64 -1.88 7.54
N ASN A 88 -20.56 -0.55 7.61
CA ASN A 88 -20.79 0.18 8.85
C ASN A 88 -22.30 0.29 9.10
N LYS A 89 -22.79 -0.40 10.13
CA LYS A 89 -24.19 -0.45 10.55
C LYS A 89 -24.48 0.48 11.74
N THR A 90 -23.49 1.27 12.16
CA THR A 90 -23.63 2.24 13.25
C THR A 90 -23.97 3.62 12.69
N GLN A 91 -24.29 4.56 13.58
CA GLN A 91 -24.56 5.96 13.21
C GLN A 91 -23.29 6.83 13.17
N ASN A 92 -22.13 6.27 13.54
CA ASN A 92 -20.88 7.02 13.64
C ASN A 92 -19.92 6.62 12.52
N ALA A 93 -19.13 7.59 12.04
CA ALA A 93 -18.00 7.27 11.18
C ALA A 93 -16.95 6.44 11.94
N ARG A 94 -16.18 5.65 11.19
CA ARG A 94 -15.07 4.83 11.70
C ARG A 94 -13.82 5.19 10.93
N MET A 95 -12.83 5.76 11.60
CA MET A 95 -11.61 6.23 10.97
C MET A 95 -10.53 5.16 10.96
N GLY A 96 -9.88 5.02 9.81
CA GLY A 96 -8.63 4.31 9.71
C GLY A 96 -7.82 4.79 8.51
N VAL A 97 -6.53 4.52 8.54
CA VAL A 97 -5.58 4.99 7.53
C VAL A 97 -4.93 3.79 6.88
N ILE A 98 -4.97 3.73 5.55
CA ILE A 98 -4.20 2.76 4.77
C ILE A 98 -2.93 3.45 4.31
N LEU A 99 -1.78 2.88 4.68
CA LEU A 99 -0.52 3.17 4.02
C LEU A 99 -0.15 1.97 3.17
N GLU A 100 -0.10 2.20 1.85
CA GLU A 100 0.29 1.21 0.86
C GLU A 100 1.77 1.40 0.51
N TYR A 101 2.52 0.30 0.51
CA TYR A 101 3.91 0.25 0.11
C TYR A 101 4.03 -0.61 -1.14
N CYS A 102 4.76 -0.14 -2.14
CA CYS A 102 5.09 -0.93 -3.32
C CYS A 102 6.60 -1.15 -3.44
N SER A 103 7.01 -2.16 -4.22
CA SER A 103 8.40 -2.34 -4.61
C SER A 103 8.97 -1.06 -5.22
N GLY A 104 10.21 -0.71 -4.89
CA GLY A 104 10.78 0.59 -5.29
C GLY A 104 10.94 0.81 -6.80
N TRP A 105 10.84 -0.24 -7.61
CA TRP A 105 10.84 -0.15 -9.08
C TRP A 105 9.44 0.10 -9.68
N LEU A 106 8.38 0.07 -8.87
CA LEU A 106 7.02 0.40 -9.27
C LEU A 106 6.74 1.89 -9.02
N ARG A 107 5.87 2.46 -9.87
CA ARG A 107 5.34 3.81 -9.65
C ARG A 107 4.30 3.76 -8.53
N PRO A 108 4.45 4.51 -7.42
CA PRO A 108 3.42 4.58 -6.37
C PRO A 108 2.11 5.19 -6.88
N GLN A 109 1.00 4.89 -6.20
CA GLN A 109 -0.32 5.44 -6.54
C GLN A 109 -0.36 6.97 -6.38
N GLU A 110 0.25 7.50 -5.32
CA GLU A 110 0.41 8.94 -5.08
C GLU A 110 1.86 9.36 -5.41
N ASN A 111 2.04 10.43 -6.18
CA ASN A 111 3.39 10.91 -6.51
C ASN A 111 3.92 11.83 -5.41
N HIS A 112 4.47 11.23 -4.36
CA HIS A 112 4.98 11.96 -3.19
C HIS A 112 6.13 12.93 -3.49
N CYS A 113 6.95 12.66 -4.52
CA CYS A 113 8.02 13.57 -4.94
C CYS A 113 7.50 14.93 -5.43
N LEU A 114 6.24 15.01 -5.86
CA LEU A 114 5.56 16.25 -6.25
C LEU A 114 4.56 16.71 -5.19
N ALA A 115 3.86 15.79 -4.54
CA ALA A 115 2.80 16.11 -3.58
C ALA A 115 3.35 16.66 -2.25
N VAL A 116 4.55 16.24 -1.83
CA VAL A 116 5.17 16.71 -0.59
C VAL A 116 6.13 17.87 -0.90
N PRO A 117 5.92 19.07 -0.34
CA PRO A 117 6.81 20.20 -0.55
C PRO A 117 8.26 19.90 -0.14
N LYS A 118 9.22 20.39 -0.93
CA LYS A 118 10.66 20.09 -0.76
C LYS A 118 11.20 20.55 0.59
N GLU A 119 10.69 21.67 1.11
CA GLU A 119 11.01 22.20 2.43
C GLU A 119 10.56 21.29 3.58
N ILE A 120 9.49 20.51 3.39
CA ILE A 120 9.06 19.49 4.35
C ILE A 120 10.00 18.29 4.24
N VAL A 121 10.23 17.79 3.01
CA VAL A 121 11.08 16.61 2.76
C VAL A 121 12.47 16.77 3.36
N ARG A 122 13.06 17.98 3.28
CA ARG A 122 14.39 18.27 3.81
C ARG A 122 14.54 18.06 5.32
N ASN A 123 13.43 18.13 6.05
CA ASN A 123 13.40 17.97 7.50
C ASN A 123 12.96 16.57 7.95
N LEU A 124 12.66 15.65 7.02
CA LEU A 124 12.27 14.29 7.35
C LEU A 124 13.50 13.42 7.67
N PRO A 125 13.36 12.42 8.56
CA PRO A 125 14.34 11.34 8.68
C PRO A 125 14.59 10.68 7.34
N VAL A 126 15.84 10.28 7.08
CA VAL A 126 16.26 9.64 5.81
C VAL A 126 15.31 8.51 5.41
N ARG A 127 14.90 7.67 6.38
CA ARG A 127 14.00 6.55 6.10
C ARG A 127 12.64 6.99 5.55
N LEU A 128 12.08 8.12 6.00
CA LEU A 128 10.83 8.64 5.45
C LEU A 128 11.05 9.25 4.07
N MET A 129 12.18 9.91 3.82
CA MET A 129 12.53 10.39 2.47
C MET A 129 12.55 9.21 1.48
N GLU A 130 13.17 8.09 1.85
CA GLU A 130 13.22 6.87 1.03
C GLU A 130 11.81 6.32 0.75
N LEU A 131 10.94 6.27 1.76
CA LEU A 131 9.55 5.82 1.60
C LEU A 131 8.73 6.74 0.68
N LEU A 132 9.04 8.04 0.63
CA LEU A 132 8.43 8.99 -0.31
C LEU A 132 9.01 8.90 -1.72
N GLY A 133 9.98 8.03 -1.97
CA GLY A 133 10.61 7.83 -3.28
C GLY A 133 11.90 8.62 -3.49
N TYR A 134 12.46 9.26 -2.47
CA TYR A 134 13.77 9.92 -2.54
C TYR A 134 14.93 8.93 -2.33
N SER A 135 14.92 7.83 -3.08
CA SER A 135 15.94 6.80 -3.05
C SER A 135 16.05 6.08 -4.38
N VAL A 136 17.24 5.60 -4.69
CA VAL A 136 17.39 4.66 -5.81
C VAL A 136 16.83 3.30 -5.41
N ALA A 137 15.97 2.74 -6.24
CA ALA A 137 15.59 1.34 -6.13
C ALA A 137 16.58 0.48 -6.91
N ALA A 138 17.04 -0.61 -6.28
CA ALA A 138 17.97 -1.53 -6.89
C ALA A 138 17.38 -2.17 -8.17
N PRO A 139 18.18 -2.42 -9.21
CA PRO A 139 19.60 -2.07 -9.29
C PRO A 139 19.85 -0.62 -9.75
N PHE A 140 18.99 -0.02 -10.59
CA PHE A 140 19.30 1.26 -11.23
C PHE A 140 18.08 2.17 -11.52
N VAL A 141 17.07 2.21 -10.63
CA VAL A 141 15.83 2.99 -10.87
C VAL A 141 15.74 4.20 -9.94
N GLY A 142 15.35 5.36 -10.46
CA GLY A 142 14.98 6.52 -9.65
C GLY A 142 16.11 7.53 -9.37
N TYR A 143 17.17 7.57 -10.18
CA TYR A 143 18.23 8.59 -10.04
C TYR A 143 17.75 10.02 -10.36
N VAL A 144 18.40 11.01 -9.76
CA VAL A 144 18.33 12.42 -10.17
C VAL A 144 19.75 12.88 -10.45
N ASP A 145 20.06 13.36 -11.66
CA ASP A 145 21.42 13.75 -12.07
C ASP A 145 22.51 12.66 -11.82
N GLY A 146 22.16 11.37 -11.94
CA GLY A 146 23.08 10.25 -11.70
C GLY A 146 23.42 9.98 -10.22
N ARG A 147 22.74 10.63 -9.28
CA ARG A 147 22.88 10.43 -7.82
C ARG A 147 21.58 9.96 -7.20
N ASP A 148 21.68 9.46 -5.97
CA ASP A 148 20.51 9.18 -5.16
C ASP A 148 19.71 10.46 -4.86
N PRO A 149 18.38 10.49 -5.07
CA PRO A 149 17.59 11.71 -4.97
C PRO A 149 17.71 12.44 -3.63
N LYS A 150 17.89 11.73 -2.50
CA LYS A 150 18.05 12.40 -1.19
C LYS A 150 19.28 13.32 -1.14
N ASN A 151 20.31 13.03 -1.94
CA ASN A 151 21.54 13.83 -1.99
C ASN A 151 21.35 15.21 -2.61
N VAL A 152 20.23 15.47 -3.31
CA VAL A 152 19.87 16.82 -3.76
C VAL A 152 19.67 17.78 -2.58
N PHE A 153 19.22 17.27 -1.42
CA PHE A 153 18.99 18.09 -0.22
C PHE A 153 20.25 18.28 0.62
N PHE A 154 21.09 17.25 0.71
CA PHE A 154 22.33 17.26 1.50
C PHE A 154 23.50 17.93 0.76
N PHE A 155 23.55 17.83 -0.58
CA PHE A 155 24.66 18.32 -1.40
C PHE A 155 24.15 19.04 -2.68
N PRO A 156 23.54 20.23 -2.55
CA PRO A 156 22.88 20.91 -3.66
C PRO A 156 23.83 21.33 -4.79
N ASP A 157 25.09 21.69 -4.47
CA ASP A 157 26.06 22.24 -5.43
C ASP A 157 26.91 21.18 -6.16
N ASN A 158 26.81 19.91 -5.77
CA ASN A 158 27.50 18.79 -6.42
C ASN A 158 26.80 18.37 -7.72
N LYS A 159 26.67 19.29 -8.68
CA LYS A 159 26.28 18.93 -10.04
C LYS A 159 27.43 18.14 -10.67
N ILE A 160 27.20 16.88 -11.03
CA ILE A 160 28.13 16.14 -11.86
C ILE A 160 28.26 16.92 -13.16
N LYS A 161 29.42 17.53 -13.42
CA LYS A 161 29.74 18.08 -14.74
C LYS A 161 29.71 16.89 -15.68
N SER A 162 28.65 16.77 -16.48
CA SER A 162 28.55 15.69 -17.47
C SER A 162 29.75 15.81 -18.41
N ARG A 163 30.73 14.93 -18.25
CA ARG A 163 31.77 14.70 -19.25
C ARG A 163 31.18 13.72 -20.24
N PHE A 164 30.40 14.25 -21.18
CA PHE A 164 30.16 13.62 -22.47
C PHE A 164 30.74 14.54 -23.53
#